data_AF-A0A2E8D852-F1
#
_entry.id   AF-A0A2E8D852-F1
#
_cell.length_a   1.000
_cell.length_b   1.000
_cell.length_c   1.000
_cell.angle_alpha   90.00
_cell.angle_beta   90.00
_cell.angle_gamma   90.00
#
_symmetry.space_group_name_H-M   'P 1'
#
loop_
_entity.id
_entity.type
_entity.pdbx_description
1 polymer ?
#
loop_
_entity_poly.entity_id
_entity_poly.type
_entity_poly.pdbx_seq_one_letter_code
_entity_poly.pdbx_strand_id
1 'polypeptide(L)'
;MNRNEKLAYRVLFTAAAIYNIVFAVWSGLASHQFFAMVDAPVPDGWRFVAPIVGLFALCYAYAACWPERITSTLAVGLGLASKVAGPQFWLMALMMGESTPRLFPLLLVGGLLWWLPFIVYLTRRLPFRAVVPIAWCFGIHLFANIYLLRVAGGTELVESLAQRQAFVLERTWLWVATWLFWSLSSISLLGFCAAWATRIKQSRSSIAFALAVIAVGVGFDLYGETVLITRATRDQSVAEFTSIVRQYQFVGPGVANGLYCVGGVMLSILSWRAGFLRGTAGILGFLVWVVGFGLTAAAFADHRLAMIACGGGVMLLFLPWSLLVAVTMVLAAQGRSTETPSASSKPSNSSAPRSS
;
A
#
# COMPACT_ATOMS: atom_id res chain seq x y z
N MET A 1 6.23 7.21 23.13
CA MET A 1 6.64 7.63 21.77
C MET A 1 7.84 8.53 21.89
N ASN A 2 8.91 8.23 21.15
CA ASN A 2 10.08 9.08 21.09
C ASN A 2 9.79 10.36 20.24
N ARG A 3 10.69 11.34 20.27
CA ARG A 3 10.52 12.62 19.56
C ARG A 3 10.31 12.45 18.05
N ASN A 4 10.99 11.48 17.43
CA ASN A 4 10.92 11.26 15.99
C ASN A 4 9.59 10.60 15.60
N GLU A 5 9.12 9.62 16.38
CA GLU A 5 7.80 9.03 16.20
C GLU A 5 6.71 10.09 16.33
N LYS A 6 6.79 10.95 17.34
CA LYS A 6 5.85 12.08 17.50
C LYS A 6 5.84 12.93 16.23
N LEU A 7 7.00 13.40 15.78
CA LEU A 7 7.11 14.23 14.57
C LEU A 7 6.53 13.53 13.34
N ALA A 8 6.83 12.24 13.14
CA ALA A 8 6.30 11.47 12.01
C ALA A 8 4.76 11.42 12.04
N TYR A 9 4.15 11.14 13.19
CA TYR A 9 2.69 11.14 13.30
C TYR A 9 2.09 12.54 13.16
N ARG A 10 2.77 13.59 13.62
CA ARG A 10 2.31 14.98 13.40
C ARG A 10 2.24 15.31 11.92
N VAL A 11 3.31 15.02 11.18
CA VAL A 11 3.37 15.25 9.73
C VAL A 11 2.27 14.44 9.03
N LEU A 12 2.14 13.17 9.39
CA LEU A 12 1.15 12.27 8.81
C LEU A 12 -0.29 12.78 9.04
N PHE A 13 -0.66 13.12 10.27
CA PHE A 13 -2.00 13.60 10.58
C PHE A 13 -2.26 15.02 10.03
N THR A 14 -1.22 15.84 9.90
CA THR A 14 -1.32 17.13 9.21
C THR A 14 -1.63 16.93 7.73
N ALA A 15 -0.92 16.03 7.05
CA ALA A 15 -1.18 15.68 5.66
C ALA A 15 -2.60 15.10 5.49
N ALA A 16 -3.05 14.24 6.42
CA ALA A 16 -4.41 13.73 6.44
C ALA A 16 -5.44 14.84 6.59
N ALA A 17 -5.23 15.78 7.52
CA ALA A 17 -6.11 16.91 7.73
C ALA A 17 -6.21 17.78 6.47
N ILE A 18 -5.08 18.19 5.89
CA ILE A 18 -5.03 19.01 4.67
C ILE A 18 -5.76 18.31 3.52
N TYR A 19 -5.48 17.02 3.30
CA TYR A 19 -6.16 16.25 2.27
C TYR A 19 -7.68 16.22 2.46
N ASN A 20 -8.15 15.94 3.69
CA ASN A 20 -9.59 15.87 3.95
C ASN A 20 -10.24 17.27 3.86
N ILE A 21 -9.54 18.36 4.20
CA ILE A 21 -10.04 19.73 3.96
C ILE A 21 -10.19 19.98 2.46
N VAL A 22 -9.14 19.76 1.67
CA VAL A 22 -9.16 19.98 0.21
C VAL A 22 -10.24 19.12 -0.44
N PHE A 23 -10.35 17.85 -0.04
CA PHE A 23 -11.38 16.95 -0.54
C PHE A 23 -12.79 17.38 -0.12
N ALA A 24 -13.00 17.81 1.12
CA ALA A 24 -14.30 18.29 1.59
C ALA A 24 -14.74 19.55 0.81
N VAL A 25 -13.83 20.50 0.61
CA VAL A 25 -14.09 21.72 -0.16
C VAL A 25 -14.41 21.38 -1.61
N TRP A 26 -13.59 20.55 -2.26
CA TRP A 26 -13.79 20.15 -3.65
C TRP A 26 -15.07 19.34 -3.85
N SER A 27 -15.31 18.32 -3.02
CA SER A 27 -16.50 17.47 -3.11
C SER A 27 -17.79 18.21 -2.76
N GLY A 28 -17.73 19.28 -1.94
CA GLY A 28 -18.87 20.12 -1.60
C GLY A 28 -19.19 21.17 -2.67
N LEU A 29 -18.18 21.88 -3.19
CA LEU A 29 -18.36 22.98 -4.15
C LEU A 29 -18.45 22.50 -5.61
N ALA A 30 -17.82 21.38 -5.93
CA ALA A 30 -17.66 20.88 -7.30
C ALA A 30 -17.95 19.38 -7.43
N SER A 31 -18.96 18.88 -6.71
CA SER A 31 -19.38 17.46 -6.75
C SER A 31 -19.59 16.95 -8.18
N HIS A 32 -20.19 17.74 -9.07
CA HIS A 32 -20.40 17.37 -10.47
C HIS A 32 -19.10 17.01 -11.21
N GLN A 33 -18.00 17.73 -10.96
CA GLN A 33 -16.70 17.45 -11.60
C GLN A 33 -16.18 16.09 -11.16
N PHE A 34 -16.36 15.77 -9.88
CA PHE A 34 -15.92 14.51 -9.29
C PHE A 34 -16.66 13.31 -9.91
N PHE A 35 -17.98 13.39 -10.03
CA PHE A 35 -18.77 12.30 -10.61
C PHE A 35 -18.70 12.23 -12.14
N ALA A 36 -18.44 13.36 -12.81
CA ALA A 36 -18.20 13.38 -14.26
C ALA A 36 -16.98 12.54 -14.67
N MET A 37 -15.97 12.39 -13.79
CA MET A 37 -14.81 11.54 -14.09
C MET A 37 -15.16 10.05 -14.26
N VAL A 38 -16.28 9.60 -13.70
CA VAL A 38 -16.71 8.19 -13.74
C VAL A 38 -18.05 7.98 -14.44
N ASP A 39 -18.54 9.00 -15.15
CA ASP A 39 -19.85 9.04 -15.83
C ASP A 39 -21.02 8.64 -14.91
N ALA A 40 -21.01 9.14 -13.67
CA ALA A 40 -22.05 8.87 -12.70
C ALA A 40 -22.87 10.14 -12.40
N PRO A 41 -24.17 10.01 -12.09
CA PRO A 41 -24.92 11.11 -11.49
C PRO A 41 -24.41 11.40 -10.07
N VAL A 42 -24.62 12.62 -9.58
CA VAL A 42 -24.34 12.96 -8.18
C VAL A 42 -25.48 12.40 -7.32
N PRO A 43 -25.24 11.46 -6.40
CA PRO A 43 -26.29 10.93 -5.52
C PRO A 43 -26.81 12.03 -4.58
N ASP A 44 -28.11 12.02 -4.26
CA ASP A 44 -28.72 13.02 -3.38
C ASP A 44 -28.06 13.08 -1.99
N GLY A 45 -27.66 11.92 -1.47
CA GLY A 45 -26.94 11.80 -0.20
C GLY A 45 -25.52 12.39 -0.21
N TRP A 46 -24.96 12.71 -1.37
CA TRP A 46 -23.58 13.20 -1.47
C TRP A 46 -23.35 14.54 -0.77
N ARG A 47 -24.40 15.36 -0.62
CA ARG A 47 -24.33 16.64 0.09
C ARG A 47 -23.87 16.51 1.55
N PHE A 48 -24.05 15.33 2.15
CA PHE A 48 -23.59 15.05 3.51
C PHE A 48 -22.12 14.62 3.59
N VAL A 49 -21.50 14.22 2.47
CA VAL A 49 -20.11 13.73 2.45
C VAL A 49 -19.13 14.84 2.81
N ALA A 50 -19.27 16.04 2.24
CA ALA A 50 -18.35 17.14 2.50
C ALA A 50 -18.30 17.56 3.99
N PRO A 51 -19.43 17.80 4.68
CA PRO A 51 -19.42 18.07 6.13
C PRO A 51 -18.79 16.94 6.95
N ILE A 52 -19.10 15.68 6.63
CA ILE A 52 -18.57 14.50 7.33
C ILE A 52 -17.04 14.42 7.17
N VAL A 53 -16.54 14.57 5.94
CA VAL A 53 -15.10 14.59 5.66
C VAL A 53 -14.42 15.77 6.36
N GLY A 54 -15.05 16.94 6.35
CA GLY A 54 -14.55 18.14 7.04
C GLY A 54 -14.40 17.92 8.54
N LEU A 55 -15.37 17.25 9.18
CA LEU A 55 -15.28 16.89 10.59
C LEU A 55 -14.08 15.96 10.87
N PHE A 56 -13.82 14.98 10.00
CA PHE A 56 -12.63 14.15 10.15
C PHE A 56 -11.32 14.91 9.96
N ALA A 57 -11.30 15.91 9.07
CA ALA A 57 -10.14 16.77 8.95
C ALA A 57 -9.81 17.47 10.27
N LEU A 58 -10.82 17.92 11.02
CA LEU A 58 -10.64 18.49 12.36
C LEU A 58 -10.13 17.44 13.35
N CYS A 59 -10.64 16.21 13.30
CA CYS A 59 -10.13 15.10 14.11
C CYS A 59 -8.65 14.81 13.84
N TYR A 60 -8.22 14.82 12.58
CA TYR A 60 -6.81 14.62 12.21
C TYR A 60 -5.95 15.82 12.59
N ALA A 61 -6.44 17.06 12.43
CA ALA A 61 -5.72 18.25 12.90
C ALA A 61 -5.49 18.20 14.42
N TYR A 62 -6.51 17.78 15.19
CA TYR A 62 -6.38 17.54 16.62
C TYR A 62 -5.33 16.45 16.92
N ALA A 63 -5.39 15.32 16.22
CA ALA A 63 -4.42 14.23 16.39
C ALA A 63 -2.99 14.67 16.03
N ALA A 64 -2.82 15.58 15.07
CA ALA A 64 -1.54 16.17 14.69
C ALA A 64 -0.95 17.04 15.82
N CYS A 65 -1.78 17.79 16.53
CA CYS A 65 -1.33 18.60 17.67
C CYS A 65 -0.87 17.72 18.86
N TRP A 66 -1.61 16.65 19.13
CA TRP A 66 -1.41 15.80 20.32
C TRP A 66 -1.39 14.29 20.02
N PRO A 67 -0.41 13.76 19.26
CA PRO A 67 -0.39 12.37 18.80
C PRO A 67 -0.21 11.33 19.94
N GLU A 68 0.18 11.76 21.14
CA GLU A 68 0.31 10.88 22.30
C GLU A 68 -1.00 10.64 23.07
N ARG A 69 -2.01 11.50 22.93
CA ARG A 69 -3.23 11.43 23.73
C ARG A 69 -4.11 10.25 23.32
N ILE A 70 -4.81 9.65 24.29
CA ILE A 70 -5.77 8.57 24.00
C ILE A 70 -6.95 9.07 23.18
N THR A 71 -7.35 10.33 23.36
CA THR A 71 -8.35 11.02 22.52
C THR A 71 -7.94 11.06 21.06
N SER A 72 -6.65 11.15 20.75
CA SER A 72 -6.15 11.05 19.38
C SER A 72 -6.25 9.62 18.83
N THR A 73 -6.15 8.59 19.68
CA THR A 73 -6.45 7.20 19.27
C THR A 73 -7.93 7.03 18.93
N LEU A 74 -8.83 7.59 19.74
CA LEU A 74 -10.27 7.58 19.44
C LEU A 74 -10.61 8.37 18.17
N ALA A 75 -10.03 9.56 18.02
CA ALA A 75 -10.22 10.40 16.83
C ALA A 75 -9.75 9.69 15.55
N VAL A 76 -8.59 9.02 15.59
CA VAL A 76 -8.08 8.23 14.46
C VAL A 76 -8.92 6.98 14.23
N GLY A 77 -9.41 6.33 15.30
CA GLY A 77 -10.33 5.19 15.21
C GLY A 77 -11.66 5.55 14.54
N LEU A 78 -12.26 6.69 14.91
CA LEU A 78 -13.45 7.25 14.26
C LEU A 78 -13.18 7.59 12.80
N GLY A 79 -12.01 8.21 12.54
CA GLY A 79 -11.52 8.47 11.19
C GLY A 79 -11.47 7.19 10.36
N LEU A 80 -10.87 6.11 10.87
CA LEU A 80 -10.79 4.82 10.18
C LEU A 80 -12.17 4.18 9.98
N ALA A 81 -13.03 4.19 10.99
CA ALA A 81 -14.39 3.65 10.90
C ALA A 81 -15.21 4.34 9.81
N SER A 82 -15.08 5.65 9.68
CA SER A 82 -15.76 6.41 8.61
C SER A 82 -15.29 6.05 7.20
N LYS A 83 -14.05 5.60 7.06
CA LYS A 83 -13.54 5.13 5.77
C LYS A 83 -14.11 3.77 5.38
N VAL A 84 -14.79 3.07 6.29
CA VAL A 84 -15.65 1.91 5.97
C VAL A 84 -17.03 2.37 5.51
N ALA A 85 -17.55 3.47 6.07
CA ALA A 85 -18.86 4.00 5.72
C ALA A 85 -18.97 4.42 4.25
N GLY A 86 -17.93 5.05 3.68
CA GLY A 86 -17.91 5.43 2.25
C GLY A 86 -18.18 4.25 1.30
N PRO A 87 -17.37 3.17 1.36
CA PRO A 87 -17.63 1.92 0.65
C PRO A 87 -19.01 1.32 0.92
N GLN A 88 -19.52 1.38 2.15
CA GLN A 88 -20.87 0.87 2.48
C GLN A 88 -21.97 1.69 1.80
N PHE A 89 -21.90 3.03 1.85
CA PHE A 89 -22.86 3.91 1.17
C PHE A 89 -22.82 3.71 -0.34
N TRP A 90 -21.63 3.54 -0.92
CA TRP A 90 -21.50 3.21 -2.33
C TRP A 90 -22.10 1.86 -2.66
N LEU A 91 -21.86 0.83 -1.83
CA LEU A 91 -22.43 -0.50 -2.06
C LEU A 91 -23.96 -0.46 -1.99
N MET A 92 -24.52 0.33 -1.07
CA MET A 92 -25.96 0.55 -0.99
C MET A 92 -26.50 1.29 -2.23
N ALA A 93 -25.89 2.42 -2.61
CA ALA A 93 -26.27 3.17 -3.81
C ALA A 93 -26.16 2.31 -5.08
N LEU A 94 -25.15 1.45 -5.13
CA LEU A 94 -24.96 0.49 -6.20
C LEU A 94 -26.10 -0.55 -6.24
N MET A 95 -26.45 -1.13 -5.09
CA MET A 95 -27.56 -2.09 -4.99
C MET A 95 -28.91 -1.45 -5.36
N MET A 96 -29.06 -0.13 -5.19
CA MET A 96 -30.24 0.64 -5.60
C MET A 96 -30.20 1.11 -7.07
N GLY A 97 -29.12 0.83 -7.81
CA GLY A 97 -28.96 1.28 -9.20
C GLY A 97 -28.63 2.77 -9.36
N GLU A 98 -28.28 3.46 -8.28
CA GLU A 98 -27.97 4.90 -8.25
C GLU A 98 -26.49 5.19 -8.52
N SER A 99 -25.64 4.16 -8.48
CA SER A 99 -24.19 4.28 -8.59
C SER A 99 -23.61 3.24 -9.55
N THR A 100 -22.37 3.45 -9.97
CA THR A 100 -21.62 2.57 -10.87
C THR A 100 -20.49 1.84 -10.13
N PRO A 101 -20.13 0.61 -10.55
CA PRO A 101 -18.89 -0.06 -10.15
C PRO A 101 -17.66 0.85 -10.18
N ARG A 102 -17.63 1.76 -11.17
CA ARG A 102 -16.49 2.63 -11.48
C ARG A 102 -16.20 3.69 -10.42
N LEU A 103 -17.15 3.99 -9.52
CA LEU A 103 -16.93 4.94 -8.42
C LEU A 103 -16.03 4.34 -7.31
N PHE A 104 -16.02 3.01 -7.18
CA PHE A 104 -15.33 2.35 -6.07
C PHE A 104 -13.83 2.61 -6.00
N PRO A 105 -13.04 2.52 -7.09
CA PRO A 105 -11.60 2.79 -7.02
C PRO A 105 -11.31 4.18 -6.51
N LEU A 106 -12.14 5.15 -6.86
CA LEU A 106 -11.94 6.53 -6.45
C LEU A 106 -12.34 6.74 -4.98
N LEU A 107 -13.34 6.02 -4.47
CA LEU A 107 -13.60 5.90 -3.03
C LEU A 107 -12.49 5.15 -2.29
N LEU A 108 -11.92 4.12 -2.92
CA LEU A 108 -10.85 3.32 -2.37
C LEU A 108 -9.57 4.14 -2.29
N VAL A 109 -9.12 4.79 -3.36
CA VAL A 109 -7.93 5.64 -3.38
C VAL A 109 -8.09 6.78 -2.36
N GLY A 110 -9.26 7.44 -2.31
CA GLY A 110 -9.50 8.53 -1.38
C GLY A 110 -9.63 8.11 0.08
N GLY A 111 -10.04 6.86 0.34
CA GLY A 111 -10.19 6.32 1.70
C GLY A 111 -8.97 5.57 2.19
N LEU A 112 -8.47 4.64 1.39
CA LEU A 112 -7.52 3.60 1.73
C LEU A 112 -6.08 4.07 1.79
N LEU A 113 -5.73 5.16 1.08
CA LEU A 113 -4.46 5.86 1.26
C LEU A 113 -4.21 6.18 2.74
N TRP A 114 -5.28 6.47 3.49
CA TRP A 114 -5.22 6.80 4.92
C TRP A 114 -5.35 5.59 5.85
N TRP A 115 -5.81 4.43 5.36
CA TRP A 115 -5.95 3.24 6.20
C TRP A 115 -4.62 2.76 6.71
N LEU A 116 -3.63 2.63 5.83
CA LEU A 116 -2.30 2.14 6.20
C LEU A 116 -1.67 2.97 7.33
N PRO A 117 -1.54 4.31 7.22
CA PRO A 117 -0.98 5.12 8.30
C PRO A 117 -1.79 5.05 9.59
N PHE A 118 -3.12 4.97 9.52
CA PHE A 118 -3.97 4.85 10.71
C PHE A 118 -3.84 3.49 11.38
N ILE A 119 -3.82 2.40 10.62
CA ILE A 119 -3.59 1.05 11.14
C ILE A 119 -2.22 0.99 11.81
N VAL A 120 -1.17 1.54 11.21
CA VAL A 120 0.18 1.62 11.82
C VAL A 120 0.13 2.40 13.14
N TYR A 121 -0.55 3.54 13.17
CA TYR A 121 -0.71 4.30 14.41
C TYR A 121 -1.52 3.53 15.46
N LEU A 122 -2.64 2.91 15.10
CA LEU A 122 -3.50 2.17 16.03
C LEU A 122 -2.80 0.91 16.57
N THR A 123 -2.01 0.24 15.74
CA THR A 123 -1.24 -0.96 16.11
C THR A 123 0.10 -0.65 16.77
N ARG A 124 0.45 0.64 16.99
CA ARG A 124 1.78 1.06 17.48
C ARG A 124 2.21 0.44 18.81
N ARG A 125 1.25 -0.03 19.62
CA ARG A 125 1.47 -0.66 20.93
C ARG A 125 1.49 -2.19 20.88
N LEU A 126 1.19 -2.82 19.74
CA LEU A 126 1.16 -4.27 19.63
C LEU A 126 2.60 -4.83 19.54
N PRO A 127 2.89 -5.95 20.23
CA PRO A 127 4.23 -6.57 20.20
C PRO A 127 4.60 -7.10 18.81
N PHE A 128 3.61 -7.43 17.99
CA PHE A 128 3.79 -7.98 16.63
C PHE A 128 3.64 -6.93 15.52
N ARG A 129 3.68 -5.63 15.84
CA ARG A 129 3.43 -4.53 14.89
C ARG A 129 4.31 -4.55 13.63
N ALA A 130 5.49 -5.18 13.70
CA ALA A 130 6.38 -5.30 12.55
C ALA A 130 6.06 -6.50 11.65
N VAL A 131 5.34 -7.50 12.16
CA VAL A 131 4.95 -8.71 11.41
C VAL A 131 3.60 -8.51 10.71
N VAL A 132 2.69 -7.76 11.34
CA VAL A 132 1.34 -7.51 10.80
C VAL A 132 1.38 -6.96 9.36
N PRO A 133 2.17 -5.91 9.03
CA PRO A 133 2.25 -5.42 7.65
C PRO A 133 2.76 -6.46 6.66
N ILE A 134 3.63 -7.38 7.10
CA ILE A 134 4.20 -8.43 6.24
C ILE A 134 3.16 -9.52 5.98
N ALA A 135 2.48 -9.99 7.03
CA ALA A 135 1.40 -10.97 6.89
C ALA A 135 0.25 -10.42 6.02
N TRP A 136 -0.10 -9.15 6.22
CA TRP A 136 -1.08 -8.43 5.40
C TRP A 136 -0.63 -8.35 3.94
N CYS A 137 0.61 -7.95 3.69
CA CYS A 137 1.17 -7.88 2.34
C CYS A 137 1.15 -9.25 1.64
N PHE A 138 1.61 -10.30 2.32
CA PHE A 138 1.56 -11.67 1.81
C PHE A 138 0.13 -12.10 1.47
N GLY A 139 -0.80 -11.95 2.43
CA GLY A 139 -2.19 -12.37 2.26
C GLY A 139 -2.86 -11.68 1.08
N ILE A 140 -2.73 -10.36 0.96
CA ILE A 140 -3.34 -9.61 -0.13
C ILE A 140 -2.73 -9.98 -1.47
N HIS A 141 -1.40 -10.09 -1.58
CA HIS A 141 -0.79 -10.51 -2.85
C HIS A 141 -1.25 -11.91 -3.25
N LEU A 142 -1.39 -12.84 -2.30
CA LEU A 142 -1.92 -14.17 -2.58
C LEU A 142 -3.36 -14.09 -3.13
N PHE A 143 -4.24 -13.32 -2.48
CA PHE A 143 -5.61 -13.08 -2.97
C PHE A 143 -5.62 -12.41 -4.34
N ALA A 144 -4.81 -11.37 -4.55
CA ALA A 144 -4.72 -10.66 -5.82
C ALA A 144 -4.27 -11.57 -6.97
N ASN A 145 -3.30 -12.46 -6.72
CA ASN A 145 -2.87 -13.48 -7.68
C ASN A 145 -4.01 -14.47 -8.02
N ILE A 146 -4.77 -14.94 -7.02
CA ILE A 146 -5.92 -15.81 -7.26
C ILE A 146 -6.95 -15.11 -8.14
N TYR A 147 -7.25 -13.83 -7.88
CA TYR A 147 -8.18 -13.05 -8.69
C TYR A 147 -7.64 -12.79 -10.10
N LEU A 148 -6.34 -12.52 -10.26
CA LEU A 148 -5.70 -12.34 -11.56
C LEU A 148 -5.87 -13.58 -12.46
N LEU A 149 -5.73 -14.78 -11.88
CA LEU A 149 -5.99 -16.04 -12.60
C LEU A 149 -7.46 -16.16 -13.02
N ARG A 150 -8.41 -15.64 -12.23
CA ARG A 150 -9.84 -15.65 -12.57
C ARG A 150 -10.21 -14.67 -13.67
N VAL A 151 -9.43 -13.60 -13.85
CA VAL A 151 -9.61 -12.64 -14.95
C VAL A 151 -8.65 -12.86 -16.11
N ALA A 152 -7.99 -14.02 -16.20
CA ALA A 152 -7.01 -14.34 -17.24
C ALA A 152 -7.50 -14.00 -18.67
N GLY A 153 -8.80 -14.16 -18.94
CA GLY A 153 -9.44 -13.81 -20.21
C GLY A 153 -9.33 -12.33 -20.62
N GLY A 154 -9.20 -11.41 -19.66
CA GLY A 154 -9.02 -9.97 -19.90
C GLY A 154 -7.56 -9.51 -19.91
N THR A 155 -6.60 -10.41 -19.70
CA THR A 155 -5.17 -10.09 -19.50
C THR A 155 -4.30 -10.45 -20.71
N GLU A 156 -3.00 -10.23 -20.60
CA GLU A 156 -1.95 -10.58 -21.57
C GLU A 156 -1.95 -12.06 -21.99
N LEU A 157 -2.56 -12.94 -21.20
CA LEU A 157 -2.66 -14.38 -21.50
C LEU A 157 -3.46 -14.65 -22.79
N VAL A 158 -4.47 -13.84 -23.10
CA VAL A 158 -5.24 -13.94 -24.35
C VAL A 158 -4.57 -13.06 -25.40
N GLU A 159 -4.32 -13.53 -26.62
CA GLU A 159 -3.62 -12.70 -27.62
C GLU A 159 -4.51 -11.60 -28.22
N SER A 160 -5.77 -11.93 -28.50
CA SER A 160 -6.71 -11.00 -29.14
C SER A 160 -7.22 -9.93 -28.19
N LEU A 161 -6.92 -8.66 -28.49
CA LEU A 161 -7.40 -7.50 -27.72
C LEU A 161 -8.93 -7.37 -27.73
N ALA A 162 -9.57 -7.73 -28.84
CA ALA A 162 -11.04 -7.74 -28.93
C ALA A 162 -11.65 -8.76 -27.97
N GLN A 163 -11.06 -9.96 -27.85
CA GLN A 163 -11.51 -10.97 -26.89
C GLN A 163 -11.28 -10.52 -25.44
N ARG A 164 -10.15 -9.88 -25.15
CA ARG A 164 -9.90 -9.30 -23.82
C ARG A 164 -10.94 -8.25 -23.47
N GLN A 165 -11.23 -7.34 -24.40
CA GLN A 165 -12.23 -6.31 -24.19
C GLN A 165 -13.62 -6.90 -23.92
N ALA A 166 -14.04 -7.87 -24.74
CA ALA A 166 -15.31 -8.55 -24.55
C ALA A 166 -15.39 -9.21 -23.16
N PHE A 167 -14.32 -9.86 -22.71
CA PHE A 167 -14.24 -10.43 -21.36
C PHE A 167 -14.38 -9.36 -20.27
N VAL A 168 -13.65 -8.24 -20.39
CA VAL A 168 -13.70 -7.14 -19.41
C VAL A 168 -15.12 -6.59 -19.29
N LEU A 169 -15.82 -6.39 -20.42
CA LEU A 169 -17.19 -5.91 -20.44
C LEU A 169 -18.16 -6.93 -19.81
N GLU A 170 -18.09 -8.19 -20.23
CA GLU A 170 -18.95 -9.27 -19.70
C GLU A 170 -18.73 -9.51 -18.19
N ARG A 171 -17.50 -9.34 -17.71
CA ARG A 171 -17.09 -9.65 -16.34
C ARG A 171 -16.61 -8.41 -15.57
N THR A 172 -17.23 -7.26 -15.83
CA THR A 172 -16.83 -5.95 -15.27
C THR A 172 -16.60 -6.00 -13.75
N TRP A 173 -17.49 -6.67 -13.00
CA TRP A 173 -17.35 -6.78 -11.55
C TRP A 173 -16.10 -7.53 -11.09
N LEU A 174 -15.80 -8.65 -11.74
CA LEU A 174 -14.63 -9.46 -11.42
C LEU A 174 -13.34 -8.72 -11.80
N TRP A 175 -13.37 -7.97 -12.92
CA TRP A 175 -12.29 -7.09 -13.35
C TRP A 175 -12.01 -6.00 -12.30
N VAL A 176 -13.05 -5.24 -11.92
CA VAL A 176 -12.98 -4.21 -10.87
C VAL A 176 -12.41 -4.81 -9.59
N ALA A 177 -12.99 -5.90 -9.07
CA ALA A 177 -12.53 -6.56 -7.85
C ALA A 177 -11.04 -6.95 -7.91
N THR A 178 -10.59 -7.50 -9.05
CA THR A 178 -9.19 -7.92 -9.22
C THR A 178 -8.23 -6.74 -9.07
N TRP A 179 -8.46 -5.65 -9.80
CA TRP A 179 -7.57 -4.49 -9.78
C TRP A 179 -7.64 -3.71 -8.46
N LEU A 180 -8.72 -3.86 -7.70
CA LEU A 180 -8.78 -3.37 -6.31
C LEU A 180 -7.88 -4.18 -5.40
N PHE A 181 -7.91 -5.52 -5.47
CA PHE A 181 -6.96 -6.36 -4.74
C PHE A 181 -5.51 -6.10 -5.18
N TRP A 182 -5.30 -5.79 -6.46
CA TRP A 182 -3.99 -5.40 -6.95
C TRP A 182 -3.53 -4.05 -6.38
N SER A 183 -4.40 -3.03 -6.39
CA SER A 183 -4.16 -1.74 -5.75
C SER A 183 -3.84 -1.88 -4.25
N LEU A 184 -4.58 -2.75 -3.56
CA LEU A 184 -4.33 -3.09 -2.16
C LEU A 184 -2.95 -3.76 -1.98
N SER A 185 -2.54 -4.59 -2.93
CA SER A 185 -1.23 -5.26 -2.94
C SER A 185 -0.12 -4.21 -3.00
N SER A 186 -0.19 -3.26 -3.92
CA SER A 186 0.77 -2.16 -4.08
C SER A 186 0.91 -1.32 -2.82
N ILE A 187 -0.21 -0.96 -2.18
CA ILE A 187 -0.20 -0.22 -0.91
C ILE A 187 0.41 -1.07 0.22
N SER A 188 0.08 -2.36 0.27
CA SER A 188 0.62 -3.27 1.26
C SER A 188 2.13 -3.49 1.11
N LEU A 189 2.68 -3.41 -0.12
CA LEU A 189 4.11 -3.50 -0.40
C LEU A 189 4.89 -2.36 0.27
N LEU A 190 4.38 -1.13 0.22
CA LEU A 190 4.99 -0.01 0.95
C LEU A 190 4.98 -0.26 2.46
N GLY A 191 3.88 -0.78 3.00
CA GLY A 191 3.77 -1.18 4.40
C GLY A 191 4.78 -2.26 4.79
N PHE A 192 4.95 -3.28 3.93
CA PHE A 192 5.96 -4.32 4.06
C PHE A 192 7.37 -3.74 4.08
N CYS A 193 7.72 -2.90 3.10
CA CYS A 193 9.04 -2.28 3.01
C CYS A 193 9.33 -1.37 4.20
N ALA A 194 8.35 -0.62 4.69
CA ALA A 194 8.49 0.21 5.89
C ALA A 194 8.73 -0.65 7.14
N ALA A 195 8.00 -1.77 7.31
CA ALA A 195 8.19 -2.70 8.41
C ALA A 195 9.57 -3.36 8.36
N TRP A 196 9.98 -3.83 7.19
CA TRP A 196 11.31 -4.36 6.92
C TRP A 196 12.41 -3.35 7.29
N ALA A 197 12.27 -2.10 6.83
CA ALA A 197 13.25 -1.04 7.07
C ALA A 197 13.53 -0.77 8.56
N THR A 198 12.60 -1.08 9.47
CA THR A 198 12.81 -0.91 10.92
C THR A 198 13.95 -1.78 11.49
N ARG A 199 14.39 -2.81 10.76
CA ARG A 199 15.48 -3.70 11.15
C ARG A 199 16.85 -3.28 10.63
N ILE A 200 16.88 -2.32 9.71
CA ILE A 200 18.09 -1.84 9.05
C ILE A 200 18.75 -0.78 9.95
N LYS A 201 20.02 -1.00 10.34
CA LYS A 201 20.76 -0.11 11.27
C LYS A 201 21.54 1.02 10.55
N GLN A 202 21.35 1.19 9.25
CA GLN A 202 22.08 2.12 8.38
C GLN A 202 21.52 3.56 8.44
N SER A 203 22.09 4.43 7.60
CA SER A 203 21.64 5.81 7.38
C SER A 203 20.13 5.90 7.17
N ARG A 204 19.47 6.65 8.06
CA ARG A 204 18.03 6.92 7.99
C ARG A 204 17.63 7.64 6.70
N SER A 205 18.50 8.49 6.16
CA SER A 205 18.24 9.22 4.92
C SER A 205 18.18 8.26 3.72
N SER A 206 19.06 7.27 3.65
CA SER A 206 19.04 6.26 2.58
C SER A 206 17.79 5.38 2.64
N ILE A 207 17.37 5.00 3.86
CA ILE A 207 16.12 4.26 4.07
C ILE A 207 14.92 5.11 3.66
N ALA A 208 14.86 6.36 4.11
CA ALA A 208 13.77 7.27 3.79
C ALA A 208 13.65 7.51 2.27
N PHE A 209 14.79 7.69 1.60
CA PHE A 209 14.82 7.83 0.15
C PHE A 209 14.32 6.56 -0.57
N ALA A 210 14.76 5.37 -0.16
CA ALA A 210 14.27 4.12 -0.75
C ALA A 210 12.75 3.95 -0.57
N LEU A 211 12.22 4.26 0.62
CA LEU A 211 10.77 4.24 0.87
C LEU A 211 10.01 5.30 0.07
N ALA A 212 10.60 6.48 -0.12
CA ALA A 212 10.01 7.52 -0.96
C ALA A 212 9.90 7.08 -2.42
N VAL A 213 10.95 6.43 -2.96
CA VAL A 213 10.93 5.85 -4.32
C VAL A 213 9.80 4.82 -4.46
N ILE A 214 9.66 3.92 -3.49
CA ILE A 214 8.56 2.92 -3.47
C ILE A 214 7.20 3.62 -3.41
N ALA A 215 7.06 4.64 -2.56
CA ALA A 215 5.80 5.37 -2.43
C ALA A 215 5.40 6.09 -3.73
N VAL A 216 6.37 6.65 -4.46
CA VAL A 216 6.12 7.20 -5.81
C VAL A 216 5.68 6.10 -6.77
N GLY A 217 6.30 4.91 -6.71
CA GLY A 217 5.86 3.73 -7.44
C GLY A 217 4.39 3.41 -7.16
N VAL A 218 3.98 3.38 -5.89
CA VAL A 218 2.58 3.14 -5.48
C VAL A 218 1.64 4.16 -6.11
N GLY A 219 2.04 5.43 -6.18
CA GLY A 219 1.26 6.47 -6.85
C GLY A 219 1.01 6.19 -8.33
N PHE A 220 2.05 5.81 -9.07
CA PHE A 220 1.91 5.44 -10.49
C PHE A 220 1.05 4.19 -10.68
N ASP A 221 1.24 3.17 -9.85
CA ASP A 221 0.50 1.92 -9.93
C ASP A 221 -1.00 2.16 -9.70
N LEU A 222 -1.35 2.86 -8.61
CA LEU A 222 -2.74 3.22 -8.31
C LEU A 222 -3.38 4.03 -9.44
N TYR A 223 -2.62 4.90 -10.12
CA TYR A 223 -3.09 5.59 -11.30
C TYR A 223 -3.38 4.62 -12.45
N GLY A 224 -2.43 3.73 -12.77
CA GLY A 224 -2.60 2.71 -13.81
C GLY A 224 -3.83 1.83 -13.56
N GLU A 225 -4.01 1.37 -12.33
CA GLU A 225 -5.16 0.55 -11.94
C GLU A 225 -6.47 1.32 -12.01
N THR A 226 -6.47 2.58 -11.60
CA THR A 226 -7.64 3.44 -11.73
C THR A 226 -8.04 3.61 -13.20
N VAL A 227 -7.07 3.76 -14.11
CA VAL A 227 -7.32 3.83 -15.56
C VAL A 227 -7.95 2.53 -16.07
N LEU A 228 -7.43 1.37 -15.69
CA LEU A 228 -8.03 0.08 -16.08
C LEU A 228 -9.46 -0.09 -15.57
N ILE A 229 -9.74 0.32 -14.33
CA ILE A 229 -11.07 0.13 -13.78
C ILE A 229 -12.07 1.12 -14.40
N THR A 230 -11.69 2.38 -14.54
CA THR A 230 -12.61 3.45 -14.96
C THR A 230 -12.81 3.52 -16.47
N ARG A 231 -11.75 3.28 -17.25
CA ARG A 231 -11.78 3.42 -18.71
C ARG A 231 -11.90 2.08 -19.42
N ALA A 232 -11.19 1.03 -19.00
CA ALA A 232 -11.23 -0.26 -19.72
C ALA A 232 -12.61 -0.95 -19.64
N THR A 233 -13.45 -0.57 -18.66
CA THR A 233 -14.81 -1.09 -18.46
C THR A 233 -15.89 -0.31 -19.21
N ARG A 234 -15.51 0.62 -20.11
CA ARG A 234 -16.44 1.36 -20.98
C ARG A 234 -16.66 0.61 -22.28
N ASP A 235 -17.89 0.68 -22.79
CA ASP A 235 -18.19 0.26 -24.15
C ASP A 235 -17.53 1.26 -25.11
N GLN A 236 -16.48 0.81 -25.79
CA GLN A 236 -15.56 1.64 -26.55
C GLN A 236 -14.97 0.84 -27.71
N SER A 237 -14.30 1.50 -28.64
CA SER A 237 -13.65 0.79 -29.74
C SER A 237 -12.46 -0.06 -29.24
N VAL A 238 -12.13 -1.13 -29.97
CA VAL A 238 -10.93 -1.94 -29.68
C VAL A 238 -9.65 -1.10 -29.73
N ALA A 239 -9.59 -0.09 -30.60
CA ALA A 239 -8.46 0.83 -30.71
C ALA A 239 -8.30 1.68 -29.44
N GLU A 240 -9.40 2.20 -28.88
CA GLU A 240 -9.38 2.95 -27.63
C GLU A 240 -9.00 2.04 -26.45
N PHE A 241 -9.57 0.84 -26.36
CA PHE A 241 -9.19 -0.17 -25.37
C PHE A 241 -7.70 -0.50 -25.44
N THR A 242 -7.14 -0.64 -26.66
CA THR A 242 -5.70 -0.87 -26.88
C THR A 242 -4.85 0.27 -26.30
N SER A 243 -5.26 1.52 -26.52
CA SER A 243 -4.56 2.68 -25.96
C SER A 243 -4.60 2.69 -24.43
N ILE A 244 -5.73 2.31 -23.83
CA ILE A 244 -5.90 2.23 -22.38
C ILE A 244 -4.97 1.15 -21.79
N VAL A 245 -4.93 -0.04 -22.39
CA VAL A 245 -4.07 -1.14 -21.94
C VAL A 245 -2.60 -0.76 -22.06
N ARG A 246 -2.17 -0.12 -23.16
CA ARG A 246 -0.79 0.36 -23.32
C ARG A 246 -0.40 1.42 -22.30
N GLN A 247 -1.31 2.36 -22.02
CA GLN A 247 -1.09 3.37 -20.99
C GLN A 247 -0.89 2.70 -19.62
N TYR A 248 -1.74 1.73 -19.28
CA TYR A 248 -1.57 0.94 -18.06
C TYR A 248 -0.23 0.21 -18.04
N GLN A 249 0.12 -0.52 -19.10
CA GLN A 249 1.38 -1.28 -19.18
C GLN A 249 2.61 -0.39 -19.00
N PHE A 250 2.60 0.79 -19.61
CA PHE A 250 3.68 1.76 -19.44
C PHE A 250 3.79 2.24 -17.98
N VAL A 251 2.66 2.59 -17.36
CA VAL A 251 2.67 3.23 -16.03
C VAL A 251 2.82 2.21 -14.89
N GLY A 252 2.10 1.10 -14.92
CA GLY A 252 2.12 0.05 -13.89
C GLY A 252 3.37 -0.82 -13.99
N PRO A 253 3.36 -1.89 -14.82
CA PRO A 253 4.49 -2.81 -14.91
C PRO A 253 5.77 -2.16 -15.48
N GLY A 254 5.67 -1.08 -16.26
CA GLY A 254 6.82 -0.27 -16.66
C GLY A 254 7.37 0.57 -15.50
N VAL A 255 6.79 1.75 -15.28
CA VAL A 255 7.30 2.76 -14.35
C VAL A 255 7.17 2.35 -12.88
N ALA A 256 5.95 2.01 -12.42
CA ALA A 256 5.71 1.74 -11.00
C ALA A 256 6.53 0.55 -10.49
N ASN A 257 6.50 -0.57 -11.21
CA ASN A 257 7.29 -1.75 -10.88
C ASN A 257 8.81 -1.47 -10.93
N GLY A 258 9.27 -0.64 -11.88
CA GLY A 258 10.67 -0.23 -11.93
C GLY A 258 11.09 0.52 -10.67
N LEU A 259 10.24 1.44 -10.19
CA LEU A 259 10.46 2.17 -8.94
C LEU A 259 10.45 1.24 -7.72
N TYR A 260 9.54 0.26 -7.67
CA TYR A 260 9.55 -0.77 -6.63
C TYR A 260 10.87 -1.54 -6.61
N CYS A 261 11.37 -1.96 -7.78
CA CYS A 261 12.62 -2.69 -7.90
C CYS A 261 13.82 -1.85 -7.45
N VAL A 262 13.88 -0.57 -7.82
CA VAL A 262 14.94 0.34 -7.37
C VAL A 262 14.92 0.46 -5.84
N GLY A 263 13.79 0.83 -5.24
CA GLY A 263 13.70 0.96 -3.78
C GLY A 263 13.93 -0.37 -3.04
N GLY A 264 13.43 -1.48 -3.60
CA GLY A 264 13.63 -2.83 -3.10
C GLY A 264 15.10 -3.25 -3.08
N VAL A 265 15.83 -3.04 -4.19
CA VAL A 265 17.28 -3.28 -4.27
C VAL A 265 18.05 -2.43 -3.27
N MET A 266 17.69 -1.14 -3.14
CA MET A 266 18.31 -0.26 -2.16
C MET A 266 18.15 -0.81 -0.73
N LEU A 267 16.94 -1.21 -0.35
CA LEU A 267 16.69 -1.82 0.96
C LEU A 267 17.40 -3.17 1.13
N SER A 268 17.52 -3.98 0.07
CA SER A 268 18.27 -5.24 0.07
C SER A 268 19.76 -5.01 0.33
N ILE A 269 20.38 -4.05 -0.36
CA ILE A 269 21.79 -3.67 -0.17
C ILE A 269 22.02 -3.16 1.25
N LEU A 270 21.14 -2.28 1.75
CA LEU A 270 21.25 -1.73 3.10
C LEU A 270 21.11 -2.84 4.15
N SER A 271 20.16 -3.75 3.98
CA SER A 271 19.97 -4.92 4.86
C SER A 271 21.21 -5.81 4.87
N TRP A 272 21.72 -6.17 3.70
CA TRP A 272 22.90 -7.03 3.56
C TRP A 272 24.13 -6.43 4.26
N ARG A 273 24.35 -5.12 4.07
CA ARG A 273 25.40 -4.36 4.77
C ARG A 273 25.19 -4.35 6.29
N ALA A 274 23.96 -4.42 6.77
CA ALA A 274 23.61 -4.48 8.20
C ALA A 274 23.86 -5.85 8.84
N GLY A 275 24.19 -6.87 8.05
CA GLY A 275 24.13 -8.25 8.53
C GLY A 275 22.70 -8.78 8.63
N PHE A 276 21.70 -8.06 8.13
CA PHE A 276 20.30 -8.48 8.14
C PHE A 276 19.91 -9.05 6.76
N LEU A 277 19.16 -10.16 6.73
CA LEU A 277 18.81 -10.88 5.49
C LEU A 277 20.03 -11.27 4.63
N ARG A 278 21.07 -11.84 5.24
CA ARG A 278 22.17 -12.47 4.50
C ARG A 278 21.82 -13.90 4.07
N GLY A 279 22.60 -14.45 3.14
CA GLY A 279 22.42 -15.83 2.64
C GLY A 279 21.18 -15.98 1.78
N THR A 280 20.46 -17.10 1.92
CA THR A 280 19.33 -17.47 1.06
C THR A 280 18.23 -16.41 1.02
N ALA A 281 17.89 -15.79 2.15
CA ALA A 281 16.87 -14.75 2.21
C ALA A 281 17.23 -13.50 1.40
N GLY A 282 18.51 -13.09 1.45
CA GLY A 282 19.01 -11.96 0.68
C GLY A 282 19.11 -12.28 -0.81
N ILE A 283 19.63 -13.46 -1.16
CA ILE A 283 19.75 -13.91 -2.56
C ILE A 283 18.36 -13.97 -3.21
N LEU A 284 17.39 -14.61 -2.55
CA LEU A 284 16.02 -14.68 -3.05
C LEU A 284 15.42 -13.28 -3.23
N GLY A 285 15.66 -12.36 -2.28
CA GLY A 285 15.23 -10.97 -2.40
C GLY A 285 15.82 -10.27 -3.62
N PHE A 286 17.13 -10.43 -3.89
CA PHE A 286 17.74 -9.89 -5.11
C PHE A 286 17.15 -10.50 -6.39
N LEU A 287 16.86 -11.81 -6.39
CA LEU A 287 16.22 -12.46 -7.54
C LEU A 287 14.82 -11.90 -7.82
N VAL A 288 14.00 -11.65 -6.78
CA VAL A 288 12.70 -10.97 -6.94
C VAL A 288 12.86 -9.68 -7.74
N TRP A 289 13.80 -8.83 -7.34
CA TRP A 289 14.00 -7.52 -7.98
C TRP A 289 14.59 -7.62 -9.38
N VAL A 290 15.48 -8.58 -9.65
CA VAL A 290 16.03 -8.81 -11.00
C VAL A 290 14.93 -9.25 -11.96
N VAL A 291 14.08 -10.19 -11.55
CA VAL A 291 12.92 -10.60 -12.36
C VAL A 291 11.93 -9.46 -12.50
N GLY A 292 11.77 -8.62 -11.47
CA GLY A 292 11.00 -7.39 -11.51
C GLY A 292 11.52 -6.39 -12.54
N PHE A 293 12.83 -6.15 -12.63
CA PHE A 293 13.39 -5.32 -13.72
C PHE A 293 13.14 -5.92 -15.10
N GLY A 294 13.13 -7.26 -15.22
CA GLY A 294 12.70 -7.96 -16.43
C GLY A 294 11.27 -7.61 -16.83
N LEU A 295 10.33 -7.54 -15.88
CA LEU A 295 8.95 -7.11 -16.12
C LEU A 295 8.89 -5.66 -16.63
N THR A 296 9.66 -4.76 -16.03
CA THR A 296 9.75 -3.36 -16.48
C THR A 296 10.28 -3.24 -17.91
N ALA A 297 11.36 -3.96 -18.22
CA ALA A 297 11.92 -3.97 -19.57
C ALA A 297 10.93 -4.55 -20.59
N ALA A 298 10.24 -5.63 -20.23
CA ALA A 298 9.21 -6.25 -21.08
C ALA A 298 8.03 -5.31 -21.35
N ALA A 299 7.59 -4.56 -20.33
CA ALA A 299 6.51 -3.60 -20.47
C ALA A 299 6.88 -2.43 -21.40
N PHE A 300 8.09 -1.87 -21.26
CA PHE A 300 8.56 -0.82 -22.17
C PHE A 300 8.79 -1.33 -23.59
N ALA A 301 9.15 -2.60 -23.76
CA ALA A 301 9.32 -3.23 -25.06
C ALA A 301 8.02 -3.75 -25.70
N ASP A 302 6.86 -3.56 -25.04
CA ASP A 302 5.56 -4.14 -25.45
C ASP A 302 5.64 -5.67 -25.69
N HIS A 303 6.50 -6.37 -24.94
CA HIS A 303 6.81 -7.79 -25.18
C HIS A 303 5.93 -8.72 -24.32
N ARG A 304 4.75 -9.06 -24.84
CA ARG A 304 3.70 -9.85 -24.18
C ARG A 304 4.18 -11.06 -23.37
N LEU A 305 4.89 -12.00 -24.00
CA LEU A 305 5.30 -13.24 -23.33
C LEU A 305 6.29 -13.01 -22.18
N ALA A 306 7.12 -11.98 -22.30
CA ALA A 306 8.09 -11.63 -21.28
C ALA A 306 7.39 -10.94 -20.09
N MET A 307 6.36 -10.12 -20.33
CA MET A 307 5.52 -9.58 -19.25
C MET A 307 4.83 -10.70 -18.47
N ILE A 308 4.26 -11.70 -19.15
CA ILE A 308 3.62 -12.86 -18.49
C ILE A 308 4.65 -13.62 -17.64
N ALA A 309 5.79 -13.97 -18.24
CA ALA A 309 6.83 -14.77 -17.57
C ALA A 309 7.44 -14.02 -16.38
N CYS A 310 7.82 -12.76 -16.55
CA CYS A 310 8.40 -11.95 -15.47
C CYS A 310 7.35 -11.61 -14.41
N GLY A 311 6.11 -11.25 -14.78
CA GLY A 311 5.04 -10.97 -13.82
C GLY A 311 4.72 -12.16 -12.93
N GLY A 312 4.52 -13.34 -13.53
CA GLY A 312 4.34 -14.59 -12.78
C GLY A 312 5.58 -14.94 -11.94
N GLY A 313 6.78 -14.76 -12.50
CA GLY A 313 8.05 -14.99 -11.82
C GLY A 313 8.25 -14.12 -10.58
N VAL A 314 7.94 -12.81 -10.67
CA VAL A 314 7.98 -11.91 -9.51
C VAL A 314 7.09 -12.44 -8.39
N MET A 315 5.85 -12.82 -8.70
CA MET A 315 4.90 -13.27 -7.66
C MET A 315 5.31 -14.60 -7.03
N LEU A 316 5.78 -15.54 -7.85
CA LEU A 316 6.30 -16.84 -7.39
C LEU A 316 7.52 -16.70 -6.46
N LEU A 317 8.37 -15.70 -6.70
CA LEU A 317 9.54 -15.43 -5.85
C LEU A 317 9.19 -14.55 -4.65
N PHE A 318 8.35 -13.55 -4.82
CA PHE A 318 8.03 -12.53 -3.80
C PHE A 318 7.26 -13.12 -2.61
N LEU A 319 6.26 -13.97 -2.87
CA LEU A 319 5.46 -14.58 -1.82
C LEU A 319 6.30 -15.40 -0.81
N PRO A 320 7.12 -16.39 -1.21
CA PRO A 320 7.97 -17.12 -0.27
C PRO A 320 9.04 -16.23 0.37
N TRP A 321 9.58 -15.26 -0.39
CA TRP A 321 10.55 -14.30 0.15
C TRP A 321 9.96 -13.44 1.27
N SER A 322 8.76 -12.90 1.09
CA SER A 322 8.09 -12.06 2.08
C SER A 322 7.83 -12.81 3.40
N LEU A 323 7.46 -14.09 3.34
CA LEU A 323 7.37 -14.97 4.52
C LEU A 323 8.73 -15.18 5.21
N LEU A 324 9.78 -15.42 4.43
CA LEU A 324 11.13 -15.59 4.98
C LEU A 324 11.63 -14.32 5.69
N VAL A 325 11.29 -13.13 5.17
CA VAL A 325 11.54 -11.86 5.85
C VAL A 325 10.78 -11.79 7.17
N ALA A 326 9.48 -12.15 7.20
CA ALA A 326 8.71 -12.19 8.44
C ALA A 326 9.32 -13.12 9.50
N VAL A 327 9.65 -14.36 9.12
CA VAL A 327 10.27 -15.34 10.02
C VAL A 327 11.59 -14.82 10.56
N THR A 328 12.45 -14.28 9.68
CA THR A 328 13.73 -13.68 10.09
C THR A 328 13.52 -12.54 11.08
N MET A 329 12.48 -11.71 10.88
CA MET A 329 12.13 -10.64 11.80
C MET A 329 11.63 -11.14 13.15
N VAL A 330 10.89 -12.24 13.20
CA VAL A 330 10.43 -12.85 14.47
C VAL A 330 11.62 -13.43 15.23
N LEU A 331 12.46 -14.23 14.57
CA LEU A 331 13.63 -14.86 15.20
C LEU A 331 14.61 -13.79 15.72
N ALA A 332 14.85 -12.73 14.96
CA ALA A 332 15.67 -11.61 15.40
C ALA A 332 15.05 -10.77 16.54
N ALA A 333 13.75 -10.90 16.81
CA ALA A 333 13.11 -10.33 18.01
C ALA A 333 13.37 -11.21 19.24
N GLN A 334 13.24 -12.53 19.09
CA GLN A 334 13.41 -13.51 20.15
C GLN A 334 14.86 -13.64 20.62
N GLY A 335 15.84 -13.57 19.70
CA GLY A 335 17.26 -13.63 20.06
C GLY A 335 17.76 -12.49 20.96
N ARG A 336 17.01 -11.37 21.06
CA ARG A 336 17.34 -10.27 21.98
C ARG A 336 16.81 -10.47 23.40
N SER A 337 15.85 -11.37 23.59
CA SER A 337 15.30 -11.64 24.92
C SER A 337 16.09 -12.70 25.69
N THR A 338 16.96 -13.46 25.03
CA THR A 338 17.74 -14.55 25.65
C THR A 338 19.14 -14.14 26.10
N GLU A 339 19.64 -12.96 25.68
CA GLU A 339 20.75 -12.28 26.36
C GLU A 339 20.24 -11.68 27.68
N THR A 340 19.85 -12.55 28.61
CA THR A 340 19.58 -12.18 30.01
C THR A 340 20.86 -11.54 30.56
N PRO A 341 20.81 -10.37 31.22
CA PRO A 341 22.01 -9.76 31.78
C PRO A 341 22.65 -10.76 32.73
N SER A 342 23.79 -11.30 32.30
CA SER A 342 24.69 -12.08 33.14
C SER A 342 24.88 -11.30 34.44
N ALA A 343 24.38 -11.89 35.53
CA ALA A 343 24.47 -11.38 36.88
C ALA A 343 25.95 -11.30 37.28
N SER A 344 26.61 -10.22 36.89
CA SER A 344 28.05 -10.03 37.06
C SER A 344 28.37 -8.55 37.29
N SER A 345 27.80 -7.99 38.34
CA SER A 345 28.51 -7.00 39.15
C SER A 345 28.10 -7.19 40.60
N LYS A 346 28.83 -8.06 41.31
CA LYS A 346 28.87 -8.03 42.77
C LYS A 346 29.19 -6.57 43.18
N PRO A 347 28.43 -5.94 44.09
CA PRO A 347 28.91 -4.75 44.75
C PRO A 347 30.16 -5.14 45.54
N SER A 348 31.32 -4.61 45.15
CA SER A 348 32.51 -4.72 45.99
C SER A 348 32.25 -3.88 47.24
N ASN A 349 31.93 -4.58 48.34
CA ASN A 349 32.07 -4.05 49.69
C ASN A 349 33.51 -3.57 49.88
N SER A 350 33.74 -2.26 49.93
CA SER A 350 34.91 -1.68 50.58
C SER A 350 34.44 -0.67 51.63
N SER A 351 34.15 -1.20 52.81
CA SER A 351 34.14 -0.48 54.07
C SER A 351 35.53 0.08 54.37
N ALA A 352 35.65 1.39 54.55
CA ALA A 352 36.79 1.99 55.26
C ALA A 352 36.23 2.83 56.43
N PRO A 353 36.57 2.51 57.69
CA PRO A 353 36.19 3.32 58.84
C PRO A 353 37.18 4.48 58.98
N ARG A 354 36.68 5.73 59.04
CA ARG A 354 37.48 6.85 59.55
C ARG A 354 37.34 6.87 61.07
N SER A 355 38.48 6.68 61.74
CA SER A 355 38.68 6.91 63.16
C SER A 355 39.17 8.34 63.39
N SER A 356 38.83 8.82 64.61
CA SER A 356 39.26 10.03 65.34
C SER A 356 38.99 11.38 64.72
#